data_AF-A0A7W0GJZ6-F1
#
_entry.id   AF-A0A7W0GJZ6-F1
#
_cell.length_a   1.000
_cell.length_b   1.000
_cell.length_c   1.000
_cell.angle_alpha   90.00
_cell.angle_beta   90.00
_cell.angle_gamma   90.00
#
_symmetry.space_group_name_H-M   'P 1'
#
loop_
_entity.id
_entity.type
_entity.pdbx_description
1 polymer ?
#
loop_
_entity_poly.entity_id
_entity_poly.type
_entity_poly.pdbx_seq_one_letter_code
_entity_poly.pdbx_strand_id
1 'polypeptide(L)'
;MSSMTIAFTRGMVGYYGGGTSLSELTQTQVRAAADLVAANLRIEVLSPTTESFNDYNSPALQQQLNTGNARVIPNDNLGFIRCPRDVAGCNSDPNTNQSGQTLADANLLKIRVTYGLPQEKQMPMAGRFYTWALAKMNPNDTDAFRSSLVQRGRIPLVAHTTVRMMSPPIEGGNGSNPGPGNNGNPQDPGPAPGGNPLPACPFWDPSCASCPDGVSTPGCRPETCAAPAL
;
A
#
# COMPACT_ATOMS: atom_id res chain seq x y z
N MET A 1 -6.13 10.63 -16.47
CA MET A 1 -6.11 10.91 -15.02
C MET A 1 -6.53 9.63 -14.30
N SER A 2 -5.77 9.13 -13.34
CA SER A 2 -6.07 7.83 -12.68
C SER A 2 -7.28 7.95 -11.76
N SER A 3 -7.91 6.81 -11.41
CA SER A 3 -9.01 6.77 -10.44
C SER A 3 -8.63 7.35 -9.08
N MET A 4 -7.38 7.13 -8.65
CA MET A 4 -6.85 7.68 -7.39
C MET A 4 -6.72 9.20 -7.44
N THR A 5 -6.25 9.77 -8.56
CA THR A 5 -6.18 11.23 -8.74
C THR A 5 -7.58 11.85 -8.71
N ILE A 6 -8.57 11.21 -9.33
CA ILE A 6 -9.97 11.67 -9.30
C ILE A 6 -10.52 11.64 -7.87
N ALA A 7 -10.30 10.56 -7.13
CA ALA A 7 -10.74 10.42 -5.74
C ALA A 7 -10.08 11.48 -4.84
N PHE A 8 -8.77 11.69 -4.97
CA PHE A 8 -8.04 12.71 -4.23
C PHE A 8 -8.57 14.13 -4.55
N THR A 9 -8.80 14.43 -5.83
CA THR A 9 -9.37 15.72 -6.28
C THR A 9 -10.73 15.97 -5.64
N ARG A 10 -11.60 14.96 -5.58
CA ARG A 10 -12.90 15.05 -4.91
C ARG A 10 -12.75 15.31 -3.40
N GLY A 11 -11.84 14.61 -2.75
CA GLY A 11 -11.55 14.83 -1.31
C GLY A 11 -11.05 16.24 -1.01
N MET A 12 -10.35 16.86 -1.96
CA MET A 12 -9.80 18.21 -1.80
C MET A 12 -10.80 19.35 -2.04
N VAL A 13 -12.05 19.07 -2.46
CA VAL A 13 -13.04 20.11 -2.75
C VAL A 13 -13.22 21.09 -1.58
N GLY A 14 -13.30 20.60 -0.33
CA GLY A 14 -13.40 21.47 0.85
C GLY A 14 -12.20 22.41 1.01
N TYR A 15 -11.00 21.93 0.71
CA TYR A 15 -9.77 22.71 0.79
C TYR A 15 -9.70 23.83 -0.28
N TYR A 16 -10.26 23.59 -1.47
CA TYR A 16 -10.33 24.58 -2.55
C TYR A 16 -11.49 25.58 -2.42
N GLY A 17 -12.26 25.53 -1.33
CA GLY A 17 -13.32 26.50 -1.00
C GLY A 17 -14.70 25.87 -0.78
N GLY A 18 -14.87 24.59 -1.07
CA GLY A 18 -16.15 23.87 -0.89
C GLY A 18 -17.27 24.43 -1.77
N GLY A 19 -18.50 24.38 -1.21
CA GLY A 19 -19.72 24.85 -1.85
C GLY A 19 -20.94 24.34 -1.09
N THR A 20 -22.03 25.09 -1.14
CA THR A 20 -23.32 24.73 -0.53
C THR A 20 -24.33 24.26 -1.57
N SER A 21 -24.06 24.51 -2.85
CA SER A 21 -24.85 24.06 -3.99
C SER A 21 -24.04 23.18 -4.94
N LEU A 22 -24.74 22.40 -5.78
CA LEU A 22 -24.08 21.53 -6.76
C LEU A 22 -23.23 22.30 -7.77
N SER A 23 -23.67 23.49 -8.18
CA SER A 23 -22.93 24.35 -9.12
C SER A 23 -21.63 24.85 -8.50
N GLU A 24 -21.66 25.30 -7.24
CA GLU A 24 -20.46 25.71 -6.49
C GLU A 24 -19.49 24.55 -6.31
N LEU A 25 -19.97 23.38 -5.88
CA LEU A 25 -19.13 22.19 -5.72
C LEU A 25 -18.46 21.78 -7.03
N THR A 26 -19.18 21.87 -8.15
CA THR A 26 -18.63 21.58 -9.48
C THR A 26 -17.54 22.57 -9.87
N GLN A 27 -17.77 23.87 -9.67
CA GLN A 27 -16.76 24.90 -9.94
C GLN A 27 -15.51 24.72 -9.07
N THR A 28 -15.68 24.41 -7.78
CA THR A 28 -14.57 24.14 -6.88
C THR A 28 -13.80 22.88 -7.28
N GLN A 29 -14.49 21.83 -7.73
CA GLN A 29 -13.84 20.64 -8.26
C GLN A 29 -13.01 20.95 -9.51
N VAL A 30 -13.46 21.85 -10.39
CA VAL A 30 -12.67 22.31 -11.54
C VAL A 30 -11.41 23.05 -11.09
N ARG A 31 -11.50 23.94 -10.09
CA ARG A 31 -10.33 24.63 -9.52
C ARG A 31 -9.33 23.64 -8.91
N ALA A 32 -9.84 22.65 -8.17
CA ALA A 32 -9.01 21.59 -7.60
C ALA A 32 -8.30 20.79 -8.70
N ALA A 33 -9.02 20.38 -9.76
CA ALA A 33 -8.45 19.62 -10.87
C ALA A 33 -7.40 20.43 -11.66
N ALA A 34 -7.58 21.75 -11.79
CA ALA A 34 -6.63 22.63 -12.47
C ALA A 34 -5.30 22.77 -11.69
N ASP A 35 -5.34 22.72 -10.35
CA ASP A 35 -4.14 22.76 -9.52
C ASP A 35 -3.49 21.36 -9.34
N LEU A 36 -4.30 20.31 -9.19
CA LEU A 36 -3.88 18.92 -8.93
C LEU A 36 -3.44 18.17 -10.19
N VAL A 37 -2.62 18.83 -11.01
CA VAL A 37 -1.98 18.24 -12.20
C VAL A 37 -0.73 17.44 -11.82
N ALA A 38 -0.22 16.63 -12.74
CA ALA A 38 0.97 15.78 -12.53
C ALA A 38 2.21 16.56 -12.10
N ALA A 39 2.29 17.86 -12.42
CA ALA A 39 3.37 18.71 -11.94
C ALA A 39 3.27 19.02 -10.44
N ASN A 40 2.08 19.02 -9.84
CA ASN A 40 1.85 19.45 -8.45
C ASN A 40 1.39 18.32 -7.52
N LEU A 41 0.99 17.18 -8.09
CA LEU A 41 0.50 16.01 -7.38
C LEU A 41 1.18 14.75 -7.92
N ARG A 42 1.77 13.97 -7.02
CA ARG A 42 2.25 12.62 -7.28
C ARG A 42 1.61 11.65 -6.29
N ILE A 43 0.91 10.64 -6.81
CA ILE A 43 0.34 9.55 -6.02
C ILE A 43 1.09 8.29 -6.39
N GLU A 44 1.67 7.64 -5.38
CA GLU A 44 2.51 6.46 -5.55
C GLU A 44 1.92 5.33 -4.72
N VAL A 45 1.76 4.16 -5.34
CA VAL A 45 1.39 2.93 -4.63
C VAL A 45 2.67 2.28 -4.12
N LEU A 46 2.77 2.12 -2.81
CA LEU A 46 3.91 1.50 -2.13
C LEU A 46 3.68 0.02 -1.80
N SER A 47 2.42 -0.40 -1.67
CA SER A 47 2.02 -1.78 -1.44
C SER A 47 0.59 -2.00 -1.95
N PRO A 48 0.27 -3.15 -2.56
CA PRO A 48 1.18 -4.25 -2.90
C PRO A 48 2.17 -3.86 -4.00
N THR A 49 3.39 -4.40 -3.99
CA THR A 49 4.39 -4.19 -5.05
C THR A 49 4.34 -5.29 -6.10
N THR A 50 4.97 -5.06 -7.25
CA THR A 50 5.13 -6.08 -8.30
C THR A 50 5.79 -7.34 -7.77
N GLU A 51 6.72 -7.19 -6.82
CA GLU A 51 7.38 -8.27 -6.10
C GLU A 51 6.43 -8.95 -5.11
N SER A 52 5.54 -8.21 -4.42
CA SER A 52 4.50 -8.83 -3.57
C SER A 52 3.58 -9.73 -4.41
N PHE A 53 3.28 -9.31 -5.64
CA PHE A 53 2.57 -10.16 -6.60
C PHE A 53 3.40 -11.35 -7.07
N ASN A 54 4.74 -11.30 -7.10
CA ASN A 54 5.56 -12.48 -7.41
C ASN A 54 5.53 -13.50 -6.26
N ASP A 55 5.68 -13.01 -5.02
CA ASP A 55 5.78 -13.87 -3.84
C ASP A 55 4.44 -14.53 -3.48
N TYR A 56 3.32 -13.83 -3.71
CA TYR A 56 2.01 -14.21 -3.19
C TYR A 56 0.91 -14.39 -4.26
N ASN A 57 1.27 -14.49 -5.54
CA ASN A 57 0.27 -14.80 -6.58
C ASN A 57 -0.38 -16.16 -6.34
N SER A 58 -1.70 -16.24 -6.44
CA SER A 58 -2.50 -17.47 -6.36
C SER A 58 -3.09 -17.82 -7.73
N PRO A 59 -2.50 -18.77 -8.49
CA PRO A 59 -3.03 -19.22 -9.78
C PRO A 59 -4.48 -19.73 -9.72
N ALA A 60 -4.86 -20.43 -8.65
CA ALA A 60 -6.22 -20.91 -8.46
C ALA A 60 -7.21 -19.73 -8.33
N LEU A 61 -6.82 -18.69 -7.59
CA LEU A 61 -7.64 -17.50 -7.43
C LEU A 61 -7.71 -16.66 -8.72
N GLN A 62 -6.63 -16.61 -9.51
CA GLN A 62 -6.65 -15.99 -10.86
C GLN A 62 -7.71 -16.65 -11.75
N GLN A 63 -7.79 -17.98 -11.74
CA GLN A 63 -8.80 -18.74 -12.49
C GLN A 63 -10.20 -18.48 -11.95
N GLN A 64 -10.39 -18.52 -10.63
CA GLN A 64 -11.69 -18.31 -9.99
C GLN A 64 -12.26 -16.91 -10.24
N LEU A 65 -11.41 -15.88 -10.19
CA LEU A 65 -11.79 -14.48 -10.43
C LEU A 65 -11.73 -14.09 -11.91
N ASN A 66 -11.31 -15.03 -12.78
CA ASN A 66 -11.24 -14.85 -14.22
C ASN A 66 -10.38 -13.63 -14.64
N THR A 67 -9.24 -13.44 -13.97
CA THR A 67 -8.37 -12.25 -14.14
C THR A 67 -7.39 -12.38 -15.30
N GLY A 68 -7.44 -13.49 -16.05
CA GLY A 68 -6.49 -13.79 -17.13
C GLY A 68 -5.07 -13.89 -16.58
N ASN A 69 -4.16 -13.07 -17.10
CA ASN A 69 -2.75 -13.06 -16.69
C ASN A 69 -2.47 -12.13 -15.50
N ALA A 70 -3.46 -11.37 -15.02
CA ALA A 70 -3.24 -10.46 -13.89
C ALA A 70 -3.09 -11.26 -12.59
N ARG A 71 -1.95 -11.08 -11.92
CA ARG A 71 -1.61 -11.75 -10.66
C ARG A 71 -2.57 -11.33 -9.56
N VAL A 72 -2.96 -12.28 -8.70
CA VAL A 72 -3.89 -12.03 -7.60
C VAL A 72 -3.30 -12.52 -6.30
N ILE A 73 -3.38 -11.68 -5.26
CA ILE A 73 -2.98 -12.03 -3.90
C ILE A 73 -4.24 -12.46 -3.12
N PRO A 74 -4.23 -13.59 -2.39
CA PRO A 74 -5.36 -13.97 -1.56
C PRO A 74 -5.55 -12.97 -0.40
N ASN A 75 -6.81 -12.64 -0.07
CA ASN A 75 -7.18 -11.67 0.96
C ASN A 75 -7.94 -12.31 2.15
N ASP A 76 -8.27 -13.59 2.05
CA ASP A 76 -8.99 -14.34 3.07
C ASP A 76 -8.02 -14.95 4.09
N ASN A 77 -8.54 -15.19 5.30
CA ASN A 77 -7.85 -15.98 6.34
C ASN A 77 -6.41 -15.51 6.67
N LEU A 78 -6.07 -14.24 6.44
CA LEU A 78 -4.71 -13.69 6.60
C LEU A 78 -4.11 -13.84 8.02
N GLY A 79 -4.96 -14.08 9.03
CA GLY A 79 -4.52 -14.40 10.39
C GLY A 79 -3.97 -15.82 10.54
N PHE A 80 -4.32 -16.72 9.61
CA PHE A 80 -4.03 -18.15 9.66
C PHE A 80 -3.11 -18.62 8.52
N ILE A 81 -3.12 -17.93 7.39
CA ILE A 81 -2.24 -18.24 6.25
C ILE A 81 -1.07 -17.27 6.16
N ARG A 82 0.09 -17.80 5.79
CA ARG A 82 1.31 -17.02 5.47
C ARG A 82 1.65 -17.04 3.98
N CYS A 83 1.05 -17.96 3.24
CA CYS A 83 1.22 -18.18 1.80
C CYS A 83 -0.11 -18.57 1.16
N PRO A 84 -0.28 -18.35 -0.15
CA PRO A 84 -1.37 -18.95 -0.91
C PRO A 84 -1.36 -20.48 -0.76
N ARG A 85 -2.54 -21.07 -0.58
CA ARG A 85 -2.67 -22.53 -0.35
C ARG A 85 -2.34 -23.37 -1.57
N ASP A 86 -2.46 -22.78 -2.75
CA ASP A 86 -2.24 -23.39 -4.06
C ASP A 86 -0.80 -23.24 -4.56
N VAL A 87 0.09 -22.60 -3.79
CA VAL A 87 1.49 -22.40 -4.16
C VAL A 87 2.41 -23.16 -3.19
N ALA A 88 2.89 -24.31 -3.63
CA ALA A 88 3.87 -25.09 -2.89
C ALA A 88 5.21 -24.35 -2.80
N GLY A 89 5.81 -24.31 -1.61
CA GLY A 89 7.13 -23.69 -1.40
C GLY A 89 7.15 -22.17 -1.48
N CYS A 90 5.99 -21.50 -1.34
CA CYS A 90 5.94 -20.04 -1.29
C CYS A 90 6.84 -19.49 -0.18
N ASN A 91 7.59 -18.43 -0.50
CA ASN A 91 8.48 -17.77 0.43
C ASN A 91 7.71 -16.70 1.22
N SER A 92 7.30 -17.03 2.44
CA SER A 92 6.57 -16.11 3.33
C SER A 92 7.45 -15.26 4.24
N ASP A 93 8.77 -15.50 4.26
CA ASP A 93 9.68 -14.78 5.14
C ASP A 93 10.08 -13.44 4.51
N PRO A 94 9.69 -12.28 5.09
CA PRO A 94 10.04 -10.97 4.56
C PRO A 94 11.54 -10.69 4.52
N ASN A 95 12.37 -11.47 5.20
CA ASN A 95 13.83 -11.32 5.13
C ASN A 95 14.44 -11.98 3.89
N THR A 96 13.71 -12.87 3.22
CA THR A 96 14.24 -13.68 2.11
C THR A 96 13.38 -13.65 0.85
N ASN A 97 12.12 -13.19 0.94
CA ASN A 97 11.25 -13.03 -0.22
C ASN A 97 11.58 -11.76 -1.02
N GLN A 98 11.07 -11.66 -2.25
CA GLN A 98 11.44 -10.57 -3.16
C GLN A 98 10.82 -9.22 -2.74
N SER A 99 9.65 -9.28 -2.12
CA SER A 99 8.85 -8.13 -1.73
C SER A 99 9.26 -7.50 -0.40
N GLY A 100 10.03 -8.20 0.42
CA GLY A 100 10.33 -7.79 1.79
C GLY A 100 9.09 -7.70 2.70
N GLN A 101 7.96 -8.29 2.30
CA GLN A 101 6.67 -8.08 2.94
C GLN A 101 6.03 -9.40 3.32
N THR A 102 5.19 -9.40 4.35
CA THR A 102 4.34 -10.55 4.65
C THR A 102 3.11 -10.59 3.73
N LEU A 103 2.42 -11.73 3.65
CA LEU A 103 1.13 -11.84 2.95
C LEU A 103 0.08 -10.84 3.48
N ALA A 104 0.10 -10.56 4.79
CA ALA A 104 -0.79 -9.58 5.40
C ALA A 104 -0.42 -8.14 4.97
N ASP A 105 0.86 -7.80 4.91
CA ASP A 105 1.34 -6.51 4.41
C ASP A 105 1.01 -6.30 2.94
N ALA A 106 1.15 -7.33 2.13
CA ALA A 106 0.79 -7.32 0.72
C ALA A 106 -0.73 -7.13 0.49
N ASN A 107 -1.56 -7.30 1.53
CA ASN A 107 -2.99 -7.00 1.53
C ASN A 107 -3.35 -5.61 2.11
N LEU A 108 -2.34 -4.80 2.43
CA LEU A 108 -2.50 -3.41 2.79
C LEU A 108 -2.20 -2.52 1.57
N LEU A 109 -3.17 -1.67 1.23
CA LEU A 109 -2.95 -0.60 0.28
C LEU A 109 -2.22 0.54 0.99
N LYS A 110 -0.90 0.59 0.80
CA LYS A 110 -0.04 1.67 1.29
C LYS A 110 0.19 2.63 0.13
N ILE A 111 -0.24 3.88 0.26
CA ILE A 111 0.01 4.92 -0.75
C ILE A 111 0.75 6.11 -0.14
N ARG A 112 1.59 6.73 -0.97
CA ARG A 112 2.22 8.01 -0.69
C ARG A 112 1.63 9.05 -1.62
N VAL A 113 1.11 10.11 -1.03
CA VAL A 113 0.63 11.27 -1.76
C VAL A 113 1.57 12.43 -1.48
N THR A 114 2.21 12.94 -2.54
CA THR A 114 3.02 14.15 -2.49
C THR A 114 2.29 15.26 -3.23
N TYR A 115 1.95 16.33 -2.53
CA TYR A 115 1.24 17.48 -3.08
C TYR A 115 1.96 18.78 -2.76
N GLY A 116 2.08 19.69 -3.73
CA GLY A 116 2.67 21.01 -3.54
C GLY A 116 1.65 22.08 -3.17
N LEU A 117 1.72 22.56 -1.93
CA LEU A 117 0.88 23.65 -1.43
C LEU A 117 1.16 24.97 -2.21
N PRO A 118 0.18 25.54 -2.94
CA PRO A 118 0.37 26.76 -3.71
C PRO A 118 0.62 27.97 -2.81
N GLN A 119 1.34 28.96 -3.34
CA GLN A 119 1.73 30.14 -2.58
C GLN A 119 0.52 30.92 -2.04
N GLU A 120 -0.59 30.98 -2.79
CA GLU A 120 -1.80 31.68 -2.33
C GLU A 120 -2.45 31.05 -1.08
N LYS A 121 -2.10 29.80 -0.77
CA LYS A 121 -2.63 29.05 0.39
C LYS A 121 -1.61 28.89 1.51
N GLN A 122 -0.42 29.46 1.35
CA GLN A 122 0.61 29.47 2.38
C GLN A 122 0.34 30.59 3.39
N MET A 123 0.82 30.42 4.62
CA MET A 123 0.79 31.48 5.62
C MET A 123 1.53 32.72 5.07
N PRO A 124 0.90 33.90 5.08
CA PRO A 124 1.54 35.15 4.68
C PRO A 124 2.87 35.34 5.44
N MET A 125 3.90 35.82 4.74
CA MET A 125 5.26 36.04 5.25
C MET A 125 6.07 34.78 5.62
N ALA A 126 5.43 33.69 6.05
CA ALA A 126 6.13 32.44 6.40
C ALA A 126 6.40 31.54 5.18
N GLY A 127 5.53 31.53 4.17
CA GLY A 127 5.64 30.63 3.01
C GLY A 127 6.97 30.72 2.26
N ARG A 128 7.46 31.95 2.01
CA ARG A 128 8.75 32.21 1.35
C ARG A 128 9.94 31.81 2.20
N PHE A 129 9.84 31.94 3.53
CA PHE A 129 10.87 31.48 4.45
C PHE A 129 10.94 29.95 4.44
N TYR A 130 9.81 29.25 4.43
CA TYR A 130 9.79 27.79 4.37
C TYR A 130 10.40 27.23 3.09
N THR A 131 10.06 27.78 1.92
CA THR A 131 10.63 27.28 0.65
C THR A 131 12.12 27.58 0.53
N TRP A 132 12.57 28.75 1.01
CA TRP A 132 14.00 29.06 1.14
C TRP A 132 14.71 28.11 2.12
N ALA A 133 14.14 27.88 3.29
CA ALA A 133 14.68 27.00 4.32
C ALA A 133 14.79 25.55 3.81
N LEU A 134 13.75 25.04 3.16
CA LEU A 134 13.75 23.69 2.58
C LEU A 134 14.83 23.54 1.49
N ALA A 135 14.98 24.53 0.61
CA ALA A 135 16.03 24.52 -0.40
C ALA A 135 17.45 24.56 0.19
N LYS A 136 17.63 25.16 1.37
CA LYS A 136 18.93 25.28 2.06
C LYS A 136 19.25 24.12 2.99
N MET A 137 18.26 23.56 3.67
CA MET A 137 18.45 22.49 4.67
C MET A 137 18.54 21.11 4.03
N ASN A 138 17.99 20.93 2.84
CA ASN A 138 18.05 19.66 2.13
C ASN A 138 18.56 19.85 0.68
N PRO A 139 19.79 20.36 0.48
CA PRO A 139 20.32 20.64 -0.85
C PRO A 139 20.51 19.37 -1.68
N ASN A 140 20.56 18.20 -1.02
CA ASN A 140 20.70 16.88 -1.63
C ASN A 140 19.38 16.09 -1.61
N ASP A 141 18.21 16.74 -1.60
CA ASP A 141 16.93 16.03 -1.78
C ASP A 141 16.98 15.29 -3.13
N THR A 142 17.07 13.96 -3.06
CA THR A 142 17.21 13.08 -4.23
C THR A 142 15.92 12.93 -5.01
N ASP A 143 14.80 13.44 -4.47
CA ASP A 143 13.51 13.40 -5.13
C ASP A 143 13.30 14.63 -6.03
N ALA A 144 13.53 14.41 -7.34
CA ALA A 144 13.37 15.43 -8.39
C ALA A 144 11.96 16.08 -8.40
N PHE A 145 10.92 15.36 -7.99
CA PHE A 145 9.57 15.92 -7.93
C PHE A 145 9.45 16.92 -6.79
N ARG A 146 9.91 16.57 -5.59
CA ARG A 146 9.86 17.44 -4.40
C ARG A 146 10.69 18.70 -4.62
N SER A 147 11.90 18.56 -5.17
CA SER A 147 12.74 19.71 -5.49
C SER A 147 12.09 20.64 -6.52
N SER A 148 11.40 20.08 -7.54
CA SER A 148 10.63 20.89 -8.51
C SER A 148 9.45 21.67 -7.88
N LEU A 149 8.86 21.16 -6.79
CA LEU A 149 7.80 21.87 -6.07
C LEU A 149 8.38 23.07 -5.34
N VAL A 150 9.49 22.88 -4.62
CA VAL A 150 10.18 23.94 -3.87
C VAL A 150 10.67 25.04 -4.81
N GLN A 151 11.26 24.69 -5.97
CA GLN A 151 11.70 25.65 -6.99
C GLN A 151 10.56 26.51 -7.54
N ARG A 152 9.35 25.97 -7.62
CA ARG A 152 8.14 26.70 -8.03
C ARG A 152 7.43 27.41 -6.87
N GLY A 153 8.08 27.54 -5.72
CA GLY A 153 7.55 28.23 -4.54
C GLY A 153 6.43 27.47 -3.83
N ARG A 154 6.31 26.15 -4.05
CA ARG A 154 5.31 25.30 -3.39
C ARG A 154 5.94 24.52 -2.25
N ILE A 155 5.20 24.37 -1.15
CA ILE A 155 5.64 23.56 -0.01
C ILE A 155 5.23 22.10 -0.26
N PRO A 156 6.17 21.15 -0.34
CA PRO A 156 5.84 19.74 -0.53
C PRO A 156 5.23 19.16 0.75
N LEU A 157 3.98 18.70 0.65
CA LEU A 157 3.29 17.92 1.67
C LEU A 157 3.35 16.45 1.28
N VAL A 158 3.89 15.61 2.16
CA VAL A 158 3.98 14.16 1.96
C VAL A 158 3.07 13.49 2.98
N ALA A 159 2.00 12.86 2.51
CA ALA A 159 1.09 12.08 3.32
C ALA A 159 1.22 10.60 2.98
N HIS A 160 1.32 9.76 4.00
CA HIS A 160 1.22 8.31 3.86
C HIS A 160 -0.13 7.88 4.40
N THR A 161 -0.83 7.03 3.67
CA THR A 161 -2.03 6.37 4.18
C THR A 161 -1.94 4.88 3.89
N THR A 162 -2.42 4.10 4.86
CA THR A 162 -2.45 2.65 4.81
C THR A 162 -3.87 2.22 5.10
N VAL A 163 -4.47 1.47 4.18
CA VAL A 163 -5.82 0.92 4.36
C VAL A 163 -5.80 -0.57 4.09
N ARG A 164 -6.60 -1.33 4.85
CA ARG A 164 -6.78 -2.75 4.59
C ARG A 164 -7.64 -2.94 3.35
N MET A 165 -7.21 -3.80 2.43
CA MET A 165 -8.00 -4.12 1.25
C MET A 165 -9.16 -5.05 1.63
N MET A 166 -10.34 -4.74 1.11
CA MET A 166 -11.58 -5.51 1.32
C MET A 166 -11.82 -6.57 0.24
N SER A 167 -10.99 -6.55 -0.81
CA SER A 167 -11.02 -7.49 -1.91
C SER A 167 -9.59 -7.96 -2.20
N PRO A 168 -9.41 -9.14 -2.84
CA PRO A 168 -8.13 -9.58 -3.35
C PRO A 168 -7.42 -8.48 -4.15
N PRO A 169 -6.16 -8.14 -3.82
CA PRO A 169 -5.35 -7.32 -4.68
C PRO A 169 -5.16 -8.02 -6.03
N ILE A 170 -5.54 -7.34 -7.11
CA ILE A 170 -5.34 -7.79 -8.49
C ILE A 170 -4.35 -6.84 -9.13
N GLU A 171 -3.32 -7.38 -9.77
CA GLU A 171 -2.33 -6.59 -10.47
C GLU A 171 -2.94 -5.93 -11.71
N GLY A 172 -3.41 -4.70 -11.54
CA GLY A 172 -3.87 -3.82 -12.61
C GLY A 172 -2.90 -2.66 -12.81
N GLY A 173 -2.89 -2.07 -14.01
CA GLY A 173 -1.90 -1.08 -14.49
C GLY A 173 -1.72 0.24 -13.71
N ASN A 174 -2.19 0.34 -12.46
CA ASN A 174 -1.68 1.30 -11.50
C ASN A 174 -0.31 0.79 -11.01
N GLY A 175 0.75 1.09 -11.74
CA GLY A 175 2.10 0.64 -11.43
C GLY A 175 2.48 0.94 -9.98
N SER A 176 2.72 -0.11 -9.20
CA SER A 176 3.36 -0.02 -7.91
C SER A 176 4.83 0.36 -8.11
N ASN A 177 5.40 1.17 -7.20
CA ASN A 177 6.83 1.43 -7.27
C ASN A 177 7.60 0.11 -7.05
N PRO A 178 8.53 -0.26 -7.95
CA PRO A 178 9.32 -1.48 -7.82
C PRO A 178 10.27 -1.42 -6.62
N GLY A 179 10.60 -2.60 -6.10
CA GLY A 179 11.43 -2.81 -4.91
C GLY A 179 10.62 -3.23 -3.68
N PRO A 180 11.27 -3.55 -2.54
CA PRO A 180 10.62 -4.14 -1.35
C PRO A 180 9.57 -3.25 -0.63
N GLY A 181 9.16 -2.14 -1.26
CA GLY A 181 8.62 -0.98 -0.59
C GLY A 181 9.70 -0.28 0.26
N ASN A 182 9.49 1.00 0.54
CA ASN A 182 10.21 1.68 1.63
C ASN A 182 11.77 1.65 1.55
N ASN A 183 12.35 1.92 0.37
CA ASN A 183 13.81 1.94 0.15
C ASN A 183 14.54 0.63 0.54
N GLY A 184 13.86 -0.53 0.46
CA GLY A 184 14.46 -1.82 0.77
C GLY A 184 14.60 -2.13 2.26
N ASN A 185 13.95 -1.36 3.13
CA ASN A 185 13.94 -1.62 4.57
C ASN A 185 12.51 -1.60 5.15
N PRO A 186 11.68 -2.60 4.81
CA PRO A 186 10.40 -2.82 5.48
C PRO A 186 10.65 -3.21 6.94
N GLN A 187 10.38 -2.29 7.88
CA GLN A 187 10.32 -2.63 9.31
C GLN A 187 8.90 -3.01 9.67
N ASP A 188 8.71 -4.28 10.01
CA ASP A 188 7.60 -4.71 10.84
C ASP A 188 7.68 -3.95 12.19
N PRO A 189 6.65 -3.22 12.63
CA PRO A 189 6.63 -2.59 13.96
C PRO A 189 6.75 -3.60 15.11
N GLY A 190 6.73 -4.90 14.80
CA GLY A 190 6.79 -5.99 15.76
C GLY A 190 5.44 -6.18 16.44
N PRO A 191 5.17 -7.37 16.99
CA PRO A 191 4.04 -7.55 17.88
C PRO A 191 4.18 -6.58 19.06
N ALA A 192 3.07 -5.96 19.47
CA ALA A 192 3.04 -5.18 20.70
C ALA A 192 3.61 -6.03 21.87
N PRO A 193 4.47 -5.47 22.74
CA PRO A 193 5.03 -6.24 23.85
C PRO A 193 3.89 -6.78 24.72
N GLY A 194 3.76 -8.11 24.83
CA GLY A 194 2.77 -8.76 25.70
C GLY A 194 1.43 -9.14 25.06
N GLY A 195 1.31 -9.18 23.73
CA GLY A 195 0.13 -9.78 23.09
C GLY A 195 0.07 -11.29 23.33
N ASN A 196 -1.02 -11.79 23.92
CA ASN A 196 -1.28 -13.24 23.96
C ASN A 196 -1.22 -13.83 22.54
N PRO A 197 -0.70 -15.05 22.37
CA PRO A 197 -0.69 -15.69 21.06
C PRO A 197 -2.12 -15.73 20.50
N LEU A 198 -2.23 -15.49 19.19
CA LEU A 198 -3.51 -15.65 18.50
C LEU A 198 -4.03 -17.08 18.75
N PRO A 199 -5.34 -17.25 19.00
CA PRO A 199 -5.91 -18.57 19.23
C PRO A 199 -5.64 -19.48 18.03
N ALA A 200 -5.24 -20.73 18.32
CA ALA A 200 -4.98 -21.73 17.31
C ALA A 200 -6.24 -21.98 16.46
N CYS A 201 -6.03 -22.21 15.17
CA CYS A 201 -7.12 -22.52 14.24
C CYS A 201 -7.82 -23.82 14.70
N PRO A 202 -9.16 -23.83 14.88
CA PRO A 202 -9.85 -25.00 15.40
C PRO A 202 -9.93 -26.10 14.33
N PHE A 203 -9.74 -27.36 14.71
CA PHE A 203 -9.58 -28.47 13.74
C PHE A 203 -10.80 -28.79 12.88
N TRP A 204 -11.97 -28.26 13.24
CA TRP A 204 -13.22 -28.37 12.50
C TRP A 204 -13.38 -27.27 11.44
N ASP A 205 -12.48 -26.28 11.39
CA ASP A 205 -12.50 -25.27 10.33
C ASP A 205 -11.97 -25.90 9.02
N PRO A 206 -12.82 -26.10 8.00
CA PRO A 206 -12.42 -26.73 6.74
C PRO A 206 -11.41 -25.88 5.96
N SER A 207 -11.20 -24.62 6.35
CA SER A 207 -10.14 -23.77 5.82
C SER A 207 -8.77 -24.13 6.41
N CYS A 208 -8.70 -24.75 7.59
CA CYS A 208 -7.44 -25.20 8.20
C CYS A 208 -7.20 -26.72 8.04
N ALA A 209 -8.13 -27.44 7.39
CA ALA A 209 -8.04 -28.87 7.18
C ALA A 209 -7.27 -29.22 5.89
N SER A 210 -6.26 -30.08 6.04
CA SER A 210 -5.44 -30.76 5.02
C SER A 210 -4.43 -29.90 4.25
N CYS A 211 -3.20 -29.87 4.78
CA CYS A 211 -2.02 -29.87 3.90
C CYS A 211 -1.94 -31.25 3.22
N PRO A 212 -1.61 -31.34 1.92
CA PRO A 212 -1.38 -32.62 1.28
C PRO A 212 -0.25 -33.38 1.99
N ASP A 213 -0.45 -34.69 2.19
CA ASP A 213 0.49 -35.55 2.90
C ASP A 213 1.90 -35.48 2.28
N GLY A 214 2.92 -35.24 3.11
CA GLY A 214 4.33 -35.35 2.74
C GLY A 214 5.12 -34.05 2.64
N VAL A 215 4.51 -32.88 2.85
CA VAL A 215 5.24 -31.60 2.82
C VAL A 215 5.49 -31.09 4.25
N SER A 216 6.73 -31.24 4.72
CA SER A 216 7.22 -30.56 5.93
C SER A 216 7.68 -29.14 5.57
N THR A 217 6.74 -28.26 5.21
CA THR A 217 7.01 -26.83 5.07
C THR A 217 7.01 -26.17 6.45
N PRO A 218 8.02 -25.34 6.78
CA PRO A 218 7.93 -24.44 7.92
C PRO A 218 6.68 -23.56 7.75
N GLY A 219 5.75 -23.63 8.72
CA GLY A 219 4.50 -22.85 8.71
C GLY A 219 3.22 -23.62 8.35
N CYS A 220 3.30 -24.91 7.97
CA CYS A 220 2.11 -25.75 7.75
C CYS A 220 1.66 -26.55 8.98
N ARG A 221 2.42 -26.54 10.08
CA ARG A 221 2.05 -27.17 11.36
C ARG A 221 2.40 -26.26 12.53
N PRO A 222 1.50 -26.01 13.49
CA PRO A 222 1.90 -25.62 14.84
C PRO A 222 2.64 -26.80 15.51
N GLU A 223 3.70 -26.53 16.27
CA GLU A 223 4.59 -27.53 16.89
C GLU A 223 3.86 -28.55 17.79
N THR A 224 2.63 -28.26 18.21
CA THR A 224 1.82 -29.14 19.06
C THR A 224 1.04 -30.21 18.30
N CYS A 225 1.09 -30.24 16.97
CA CYS A 225 0.48 -31.31 16.16
C CYS A 225 1.42 -32.53 16.06
N ALA A 226 1.76 -33.13 17.20
CA ALA A 226 2.27 -34.50 17.22
C ALA A 226 1.12 -35.46 16.90
N ALA A 227 1.36 -36.42 16.02
CA ALA A 227 0.39 -37.48 15.74
C ALA A 227 0.13 -38.28 17.04
N PRO A 228 -1.11 -38.71 17.33
CA PRO A 228 -1.32 -39.67 18.39
C PRO A 228 -0.55 -40.95 18.05
N ALA A 229 0.26 -41.41 18.99
CA ALA A 229 0.90 -42.72 18.90
C ALA A 229 -0.20 -43.79 18.86
N LEU A 230 -0.18 -44.62 17.80
CA LEU A 230 -0.91 -45.90 17.77
C LEU A 230 -0.15 -46.93 18.60
#